data_AF-A0A9X3KHB6-F1
#
_entry.id   AF-A0A9X3KHB6-F1
#
_cell.length_a   1.000
_cell.length_b   1.000
_cell.length_c   1.000
_cell.angle_alpha   90.00
_cell.angle_beta   90.00
_cell.angle_gamma   90.00
#
_symmetry.space_group_name_H-M   'P 1'
#
loop_
_entity.id
_entity.type
_entity.pdbx_description
1 polymer ?
#
loop_
_entity_poly.entity_id
_entity_poly.type
_entity_poly.pdbx_seq_one_letter_code
_entity_poly.pdbx_strand_id
1 'polypeptide(L)' 'MLSDGFPVQTVSHKLGYSTNSAFIAMFQAATGATPNAFRGLARDEDETSN' A
#
# COMPACT_ATOMS: atom_id res chain seq x y z
N MET A 1 -1.92 -8.17 -2.44
CA MET A 1 -1.57 -7.88 -1.01
C MET A 1 -1.93 -6.46 -0.57
N LEU A 2 -1.49 -5.37 -1.21
CA LEU A 2 -2.08 -4.04 -0.93
C LEU A 2 -3.33 -3.78 -1.78
N SER A 3 -3.31 -4.25 -3.03
CA SER A 3 -4.43 -4.18 -3.97
C SER A 3 -5.65 -5.00 -3.54
N ASP A 4 -5.44 -6.07 -2.75
CA ASP A 4 -6.54 -6.89 -2.18
C ASP A 4 -7.18 -6.22 -0.94
N GLY A 5 -6.78 -4.99 -0.61
CA GLY A 5 -7.35 -4.23 0.49
C GLY A 5 -6.76 -4.51 1.87
N PHE A 6 -5.70 -5.32 2.01
CA PHE A 6 -5.10 -5.56 3.33
C PHE A 6 -4.53 -4.27 3.94
N PRO A 7 -4.61 -4.11 5.27
CA PRO A 7 -3.98 -3.00 5.97
C PRO A 7 -2.46 -2.98 5.77
N VAL A 8 -1.89 -1.78 5.67
CA VAL A 8 -0.43 -1.55 5.58
C VAL A 8 0.31 -2.27 6.71
N GLN A 9 -0.27 -2.31 7.91
CA GLN A 9 0.30 -3.01 9.07
C GLN A 9 0.40 -4.53 8.88
N THR A 10 -0.60 -5.15 8.24
CA THR A 10 -0.56 -6.59 7.97
C THR A 10 0.54 -6.91 6.97
N VAL A 11 0.69 -6.07 5.94
CA VAL A 11 1.70 -6.25 4.90
C VAL A 11 3.11 -6.01 5.46
N SER A 12 3.32 -4.97 6.27
CA SER A 12 4.61 -4.68 6.90
C SER A 12 5.07 -5.83 7.80
N HIS A 13 4.20 -6.32 8.68
CA HIS A 13 4.51 -7.46 9.56
C HIS A 13 4.81 -8.74 8.78
N LYS A 14 4.03 -9.02 7.73
CA LYS A 14 4.22 -10.23 6.91
C LYS A 14 5.52 -10.21 6.11
N LEU A 15 6.03 -9.02 5.81
CA LEU A 15 7.33 -8.80 5.16
C LEU A 15 8.50 -8.72 6.15
N GLY A 16 8.24 -8.81 7.46
CA GLY A 16 9.27 -8.78 8.49
C GLY A 16 9.73 -7.37 8.90
N TYR A 17 8.99 -6.32 8.54
CA TYR A 17 9.29 -4.97 9.02
C TYR A 17 8.88 -4.81 10.47
N SER A 18 9.80 -4.30 11.30
CA SER A 18 9.54 -4.00 12.70
C SER A 18 8.57 -2.82 12.88
N THR A 19 8.48 -1.91 11.90
CA THR A 19 7.59 -0.75 11.95
C THR A 19 6.94 -0.47 10.60
N ASN A 20 5.72 0.08 10.65
CA ASN A 20 4.99 0.50 9.45
C ASN A 20 5.74 1.62 8.71
N SER A 21 6.39 2.53 9.43
CA SER A 21 7.11 3.65 8.82
C SER A 21 8.31 3.19 7.98
N ALA A 22 9.04 2.16 8.41
CA ALA A 22 10.14 1.59 7.62
C ALA A 22 9.64 0.97 6.31
N PHE A 23 8.51 0.25 6.38
CA PHE A 23 7.84 -0.27 5.20
C PHE A 23 7.35 0.85 4.27
N ILE A 24 6.69 1.88 4.80
CA ILE A 24 6.17 3.01 4.00
C ILE A 24 7.30 3.75 3.29
N ALA A 25 8.42 4.02 3.99
CA ALA A 25 9.57 4.69 3.40
C ALA A 25 10.20 3.85 2.28
N MET A 26 10.38 2.54 2.49
CA MET A 26 10.87 1.63 1.46
C MET A 26 9.91 1.58 0.26
N PHE A 27 8.61 1.42 0.53
CA PHE A 27 7.59 1.33 -0.50
C PHE A 27 7.54 2.60 -1.35
N GLN A 28 7.58 3.78 -0.72
CA GLN A 28 7.62 5.06 -1.41
C GLN A 28 8.91 5.24 -2.22
N ALA A 29 10.06 4.82 -1.70
CA ALA A 29 11.32 4.86 -2.46
C ALA A 29 11.30 3.94 -3.69
N ALA A 30 10.64 2.77 -3.58
CA ALA A 30 10.57 1.80 -4.66
C ALA A 30 9.50 2.12 -5.71
N THR A 31 8.34 2.65 -5.31
CA THR A 31 7.17 2.87 -6.18
C THR A 31 6.93 4.34 -6.52
N GLY A 32 7.60 5.28 -5.83
CA GLY A 32 7.37 6.72 -5.96
C GLY A 32 6.11 7.24 -5.24
N ALA A 33 5.27 6.35 -4.70
CA ALA A 33 4.01 6.71 -4.04
C ALA A 33 3.88 6.06 -2.66
N THR A 34 3.12 6.67 -1.76
CA THR A 34 2.85 6.03 -0.45
C THR A 34 1.79 4.92 -0.60
N PRO A 35 1.79 3.89 0.26
CA PRO A 35 0.77 2.85 0.23
C PRO A 35 -0.67 3.38 0.34
N ASN A 36 -0.86 4.49 1.07
CA ASN A 36 -2.18 5.14 1.18
C ASN A 36 -2.62 5.78 -0.14
N ALA A 37 -1.71 6.48 -0.85
CA ALA A 37 -2.02 7.02 -2.17
C ALA A 37 -2.35 5.90 -3.17
N PHE A 38 -1.60 4.79 -3.10
CA PHE A 38 -1.84 3.62 -3.94
C PHE A 38 -3.21 2.95 -3.67
N ARG A 39 -3.66 2.91 -2.40
CA ARG A 39 -5.02 2.45 -2.05
C ARG A 39 -6.12 3.40 -2.50
N GLY A 40 -5.85 4.71 -2.58
CA GLY A 40 -6.78 5.70 -3.13
C GLY A 40 -7.00 5.49 -4.63
N LEU A 41 -5.92 5.37 -5.40
CA LEU A 41 -5.98 5.10 -6.84
C LEU A 41 -6.68 3.78 -7.17
N ALA A 42 -6.39 2.71 -6.41
CA ALA A 42 -7.03 1.42 -6.63
C ALA A 42 -8.56 1.45 -6.44
N ARG A 43 -9.10 2.38 -5.65
CA ARG A 43 -10.57 2.56 -5.51
C ARG A 43 -11.17 3.38 -6.64
N ASP A 44 -10.42 4.30 -7.25
CA ASP A 44 -10.90 5.11 -8.38
C ASP A 44 -10.94 4.31 -9.69
N GLU A 45 -10.02 3.35 -9.88
CA GLU A 45 -9.98 2.53 -11.10
C GLU A 45 -11.14 1.50 -11.18
N ASP A 46 -11.76 1.16 -10.05
CA ASP A 46 -12.97 0.31 -10.01
C ASP A 46 -14.26 1.10 -10.36
N GLU A 47 -14.24 2.44 -10.36
CA GLU A 47 -15.43 3.30 -10.54
C GLU A 47 -15.56 3.88 -11.98
N THR A 48 -14.73 3.45 -12.94
CA THR A 48 -14.85 3.89 -14.36
C THR A 48 -15.32 2.79 -15.34
N SER A 49 -15.76 1.64 -14.85
CA SER A 49 -16.48 0.62 -15.64
C SER A 49 -17.89 0.38 -15.09
N ASN A 50 -18.82 1.32 -15.32
CA ASN A 50 -20.26 1.04 -15.31
C ASN A 50 -21.01 1.89 -16.34
#